data_AF-A0A8T7LQJ0-F1
#
_entry.id   AF-A0A8T7LQJ0-F1
#
_cell.length_a   1.000
_cell.length_b   1.000
_cell.length_c   1.000
_cell.angle_alpha   90.00
_cell.angle_beta   90.00
_cell.angle_gamma   90.00
#
_symmetry.space_group_name_H-M   'P 1'
#
loop_
_entity.id
_entity.type
_entity.pdbx_description
1 polymer ?
#
loop_
_entity_poly.entity_id
_entity_poly.type
_entity_poly.pdbx_seq_one_letter_code
_entity_poly.pdbx_strand_id
1 'polypeptide(L)'
;LEAALDLQFEVFTTYLNDGGRLPQRSALNNAHAYLAAPYGIYATADGYLALAMGSVPWLGELLGCAALAAYTEPARWFDERDAIKATLAAHLVTQPTAHWLAKLTPADYWCAEVLDWNALVAHPAFAALEMVQQVTRGEGVRLATTRCPIRIDGQVLTAPRGAPRVGEHTATIAAEFRLERHARQELTEEEPE
;
A
#
# COMPACT_ATOMS: atom_id res chain seq x y z
N LEU A 1 -8.88 3.35 -16.39
CA LEU A 1 -7.54 3.75 -16.87
C LEU A 1 -7.14 5.10 -16.28
N GLU A 2 -7.96 6.13 -16.44
CA GLU A 2 -7.71 7.49 -15.89
C GLU A 2 -7.30 7.49 -14.41
N ALA A 3 -8.07 6.84 -13.53
CA ALA A 3 -7.73 6.74 -12.10
C ALA A 3 -6.38 6.05 -11.84
N ALA A 4 -6.01 5.04 -12.65
CA ALA A 4 -4.72 4.37 -12.51
C ALA A 4 -3.55 5.27 -12.95
N LEU A 5 -3.76 6.14 -13.94
CA LEU A 5 -2.79 7.16 -14.34
C LEU A 5 -2.62 8.22 -13.23
N ASP A 6 -3.74 8.67 -12.64
CA ASP A 6 -3.72 9.67 -11.57
C ASP A 6 -3.05 9.15 -10.28
N LEU A 7 -3.20 7.87 -9.95
CA LEU A 7 -2.43 7.24 -8.85
C LEU A 7 -0.91 7.27 -9.08
N GLN A 8 -0.45 7.57 -10.29
CA GLN A 8 0.97 7.71 -10.65
C GLN A 8 1.35 9.18 -10.92
N PHE A 9 0.51 10.15 -10.51
CA PHE A 9 0.65 11.55 -10.92
C PHE A 9 2.06 12.09 -10.74
N GLU A 10 2.74 11.82 -9.61
CA GLU A 10 4.08 12.35 -9.34
C GLU A 10 5.09 11.93 -10.43
N VAL A 11 5.23 10.62 -10.65
CA VAL A 11 6.17 10.05 -11.64
C VAL A 11 5.76 10.43 -13.06
N PHE A 12 4.46 10.40 -13.35
CA PHE A 12 3.96 10.71 -14.69
C PHE A 12 4.13 12.20 -15.02
N THR A 13 3.90 13.09 -14.06
CA THR A 13 4.19 14.52 -14.18
C THR A 13 5.67 14.76 -14.43
N THR A 14 6.58 14.06 -13.74
CA THR A 14 8.02 14.15 -14.06
C THR A 14 8.30 13.72 -15.50
N TYR A 15 7.80 12.57 -15.94
CA TYR A 15 7.97 12.10 -17.32
C TYR A 15 7.51 13.12 -18.38
N LEU A 16 6.34 13.73 -18.16
CA LEU A 16 5.78 14.74 -19.06
C LEU A 16 6.61 16.03 -19.14
N ASN A 17 7.40 16.36 -18.10
CA ASN A 17 8.15 17.62 -17.99
C ASN A 17 9.67 17.46 -18.13
N ASP A 18 10.16 16.23 -18.28
CA ASP A 18 11.60 15.89 -18.31
C ASP A 18 12.02 15.30 -19.67
N GLY A 19 11.34 15.74 -20.74
CA GLY A 19 11.61 15.31 -22.11
C GLY A 19 11.20 13.87 -22.41
N GLY A 20 10.27 13.30 -21.66
CA GLY A 20 9.84 11.91 -21.84
C GLY A 20 10.88 10.88 -21.37
N ARG A 21 11.76 11.25 -20.44
CA ARG A 21 12.74 10.32 -19.88
C ARG A 21 12.06 9.25 -19.04
N LEU A 22 12.27 7.98 -19.39
CA LEU A 22 11.70 6.85 -18.65
C LEU A 22 12.33 6.74 -17.25
N PRO A 23 11.55 6.41 -16.20
CA PRO A 23 12.09 6.15 -14.88
C PRO A 23 12.98 4.91 -14.87
N GLN A 24 14.16 5.01 -14.25
CA GLN A 24 15.05 3.87 -14.06
C GLN A 24 14.90 3.34 -12.65
N ARG A 25 14.38 2.12 -12.50
CA ARG A 25 14.23 1.44 -11.20
C ARG A 25 15.58 0.95 -10.70
N SER A 26 15.80 1.02 -9.39
CA SER A 26 16.93 0.40 -8.72
C SER A 26 16.82 -1.13 -8.84
N ALA A 27 17.93 -1.82 -9.05
CA ALA A 27 17.92 -3.29 -9.21
C ALA A 27 17.70 -4.02 -7.88
N LEU A 28 18.04 -3.37 -6.76
CA LEU A 28 18.01 -3.94 -5.41
C LEU A 28 17.13 -3.09 -4.50
N ASN A 29 16.30 -3.73 -3.67
CA ASN A 29 15.57 -3.06 -2.58
C ASN A 29 14.86 -1.77 -3.03
N ASN A 30 14.20 -1.83 -4.20
CA ASN A 30 13.61 -0.67 -4.85
C ASN A 30 12.26 -0.30 -4.25
N ALA A 31 12.17 0.88 -3.64
CA ALA A 31 10.91 1.44 -3.15
C ALA A 31 10.41 2.65 -3.97
N HIS A 32 11.28 3.37 -4.68
CA HIS A 32 10.88 4.46 -5.59
C HIS A 32 11.95 4.68 -6.67
N ALA A 33 11.53 4.98 -7.91
CA ALA A 33 12.46 5.13 -9.04
C ALA A 33 13.23 6.46 -9.04
N TYR A 34 12.69 7.49 -8.38
CA TYR A 34 13.26 8.85 -8.34
C TYR A 34 13.92 9.18 -7.00
N LEU A 35 14.15 8.21 -6.11
CA LEU A 35 14.82 8.44 -4.84
C LEU A 35 16.20 7.77 -4.83
N ALA A 36 17.18 8.49 -4.29
CA ALA A 36 18.52 8.00 -4.05
C ALA A 36 18.52 6.93 -2.95
N ALA A 37 19.65 6.24 -2.79
CA ALA A 37 19.90 5.49 -1.56
C ALA A 37 19.84 6.44 -0.34
N PRO A 38 19.36 5.98 0.83
CA PRO A 38 19.07 4.60 1.17
C PRO A 38 17.57 4.24 1.09
N TYR A 39 16.75 4.96 0.32
CA TYR A 39 15.31 4.71 0.25
C TYR A 39 14.99 3.29 -0.26
N GLY A 40 14.34 2.47 0.57
CA GLY A 40 14.15 1.05 0.24
C GLY A 40 13.51 0.21 1.34
N ILE A 41 13.33 -1.07 1.01
CA ILE A 41 12.93 -2.13 1.96
C ILE A 41 14.09 -3.13 2.02
N TYR A 42 14.60 -3.40 3.21
CA TYR A 42 15.79 -4.21 3.43
C TYR A 42 15.50 -5.39 4.35
N ALA A 43 16.00 -6.57 4.00
CA ALA A 43 15.94 -7.71 4.92
C ALA A 43 16.81 -7.46 6.16
N THR A 44 16.34 -7.93 7.30
CA THR A 44 17.05 -8.00 8.57
C THR A 44 17.23 -9.48 8.97
N ALA A 45 17.75 -9.77 10.15
CA ALA A 45 17.92 -11.15 10.59
C ALA A 45 16.59 -11.92 10.77
N ASP A 46 15.49 -11.21 11.03
CA ASP A 46 14.20 -11.80 11.41
C ASP A 46 12.99 -11.23 10.64
N GLY A 47 13.21 -10.28 9.73
CA GLY A 47 12.12 -9.61 9.01
C GLY A 47 12.63 -8.60 7.99
N TYR A 48 11.95 -7.46 7.92
CA TYR A 48 12.29 -6.39 6.98
C TYR A 48 12.15 -5.01 7.63
N LEU A 49 13.04 -4.10 7.24
CA LEU A 49 13.04 -2.70 7.62
C LEU A 49 12.74 -1.84 6.39
N ALA A 50 11.65 -1.07 6.44
CA ALA A 50 11.41 0.03 5.52
C ALA A 50 12.21 1.25 5.97
N LEU A 51 12.98 1.83 5.06
CA LEU A 51 13.87 2.94 5.34
C LEU A 51 13.64 4.06 4.34
N ALA A 52 13.45 5.28 4.85
CA ALA A 52 13.21 6.45 4.03
C ALA A 52 14.51 7.12 3.53
N MET A 53 14.38 8.30 2.91
CA MET A 53 15.50 9.09 2.43
C MET A 53 16.20 9.74 3.62
N GLY A 54 17.50 9.93 3.51
CA GLY A 54 18.29 10.56 4.56
C GLY A 54 19.78 10.49 4.26
N SER A 55 20.58 10.99 5.20
CA SER A 55 22.03 11.02 5.05
C SER A 55 22.62 9.61 5.14
N VAL A 56 23.17 9.11 4.02
CA VAL A 56 23.88 7.82 3.97
C VAL A 56 25.07 7.76 4.95
N PRO A 57 25.93 8.78 5.10
CA PRO A 57 27.05 8.69 6.02
C PRO A 57 26.58 8.69 7.48
N TRP A 58 25.57 9.51 7.82
CA TRP A 58 24.98 9.50 9.17
C TRP A 58 24.31 8.17 9.50
N LEU A 59 23.61 7.58 8.53
CA LEU A 59 23.08 6.23 8.65
C LEU A 59 24.21 5.22 8.91
N GLY A 60 25.32 5.33 8.18
CA GLY A 60 26.52 4.51 8.39
C GLY A 60 27.06 4.61 9.82
N GLU A 61 27.14 5.82 10.38
CA GLU A 61 27.56 6.05 11.76
C GLU A 61 26.62 5.39 12.77
N LEU A 62 25.30 5.61 12.65
CA LEU A 62 24.28 5.02 13.54
C LEU A 62 24.31 3.48 13.51
N LEU A 63 24.47 2.92 12.31
CA LEU A 63 24.50 1.47 12.11
C LEU A 63 25.86 0.84 12.48
N GLY A 64 26.91 1.63 12.63
CA GLY A 64 28.29 1.14 12.78
C GLY A 64 28.84 0.52 11.50
N CYS A 65 28.41 1.00 10.33
CA CYS A 65 28.82 0.53 9.02
C CYS A 65 29.78 1.54 8.36
N ALA A 66 31.08 1.35 8.52
CA ALA A 66 32.11 2.25 7.99
C ALA A 66 32.05 2.42 6.45
N ALA A 67 31.64 1.35 5.74
CA ALA A 67 31.47 1.39 4.29
C ALA A 67 30.37 2.38 3.86
N LEU A 68 29.30 2.51 4.65
CA LEU A 68 28.25 3.51 4.40
C LEU A 68 28.70 4.93 4.83
N ALA A 69 29.42 5.04 5.94
CA ALA A 69 29.97 6.31 6.43
C ALA A 69 30.88 7.01 5.41
N ALA A 70 31.50 6.25 4.49
CA ALA A 70 32.37 6.77 3.45
C ALA A 70 31.65 7.52 2.30
N TYR A 71 30.32 7.42 2.17
CA TYR A 71 29.56 8.08 1.11
C TYR A 71 29.25 9.55 1.43
N THR A 72 30.28 10.38 1.61
CA THR A 72 30.15 11.79 2.03
C THR A 72 29.64 12.74 0.96
N GLU A 73 29.55 12.30 -0.30
CA GLU A 73 29.12 13.11 -1.45
C GLU A 73 27.69 12.76 -1.88
N PRO A 74 26.67 13.58 -1.53
CA PRO A 74 25.26 13.26 -1.81
C PRO A 74 24.92 13.08 -3.30
N ALA A 75 25.65 13.76 -4.19
CA ALA A 75 25.46 13.63 -5.63
C ALA A 75 25.64 12.18 -6.11
N ARG A 76 26.52 11.41 -5.45
CA ARG A 76 26.80 10.01 -5.81
C ARG A 76 25.70 9.05 -5.39
N TRP A 77 24.78 9.45 -4.50
CA TRP A 77 23.79 8.51 -3.94
C TRP A 77 22.72 8.08 -4.95
N PHE A 78 22.53 8.86 -6.02
CA PHE A 78 21.69 8.46 -7.17
C PHE A 78 22.44 7.49 -8.08
N ASP A 79 23.67 7.85 -8.48
CA ASP A 79 24.47 7.09 -9.44
C ASP A 79 24.92 5.74 -8.86
N GLU A 80 25.24 5.72 -7.56
CA GLU A 80 25.74 4.53 -6.84
C GLU A 80 24.67 3.89 -5.95
N ARG A 81 23.40 4.22 -6.20
CA ARG A 81 22.27 3.75 -5.38
C ARG A 81 22.30 2.24 -5.13
N ASP A 82 22.57 1.44 -6.16
CA ASP A 82 22.53 -0.03 -6.04
C ASP A 82 23.71 -0.56 -5.22
N ALA A 83 24.88 0.08 -5.31
CA ALA A 83 26.06 -0.27 -4.52
C ALA A 83 25.89 0.09 -3.03
N ILE A 84 25.35 1.28 -2.75
CA ILE A 84 25.02 1.71 -1.38
C ILE A 84 23.97 0.77 -0.78
N LYS A 85 22.91 0.45 -1.54
CA LYS A 85 21.86 -0.46 -1.11
C LYS A 85 22.35 -1.88 -0.87
N ALA A 86 23.24 -2.40 -1.70
CA ALA A 86 23.86 -3.70 -1.50
C ALA A 86 24.66 -3.75 -0.19
N THR A 87 25.46 -2.71 0.06
CA THR A 87 26.23 -2.57 1.31
C THR A 87 25.31 -2.52 2.52
N LEU A 88 24.27 -1.70 2.47
CA LEU A 88 23.28 -1.58 3.54
C LEU A 88 22.52 -2.88 3.79
N ALA A 89 22.09 -3.58 2.72
CA ALA A 89 21.40 -4.85 2.83
C ALA A 89 22.27 -5.92 3.50
N ALA A 90 23.54 -6.01 3.10
CA ALA A 90 24.49 -6.95 3.70
C ALA A 90 24.74 -6.66 5.20
N HIS A 91 24.66 -5.39 5.60
CA HIS A 91 24.81 -5.00 7.00
C HIS A 91 23.55 -5.30 7.84
N LEU A 92 22.36 -4.98 7.32
CA LEU A 92 21.11 -5.09 8.09
C LEU A 92 20.70 -6.53 8.40
N VAL A 93 21.07 -7.52 7.58
CA VAL A 93 20.79 -8.94 7.88
C VAL A 93 21.53 -9.48 9.11
N THR A 94 22.49 -8.73 9.67
CA THR A 94 23.30 -9.19 10.80
C THR A 94 22.61 -9.07 12.15
N GLN A 95 21.52 -8.30 12.26
CA GLN A 95 20.77 -8.13 13.50
C GLN A 95 19.26 -8.09 13.27
N PRO A 96 18.44 -8.39 14.31
CA PRO A 96 16.99 -8.29 14.26
C PRO A 96 16.47 -6.88 13.93
N THR A 97 15.27 -6.79 13.39
CA THR A 97 14.62 -5.51 13.01
C THR A 97 14.52 -4.55 14.20
N ALA A 98 14.13 -5.06 15.37
CA ALA A 98 14.01 -4.28 16.60
C ALA A 98 15.34 -3.64 17.04
N HIS A 99 16.48 -4.31 16.81
CA HIS A 99 17.80 -3.76 17.12
C HIS A 99 18.12 -2.53 16.26
N TRP A 100 17.79 -2.56 14.97
CA TRP A 100 18.00 -1.43 14.08
C TRP A 100 17.05 -0.27 14.40
N LEU A 101 15.77 -0.56 14.65
CA LEU A 101 14.79 0.47 15.05
C LEU A 101 15.24 1.19 16.34
N ALA A 102 15.72 0.47 17.34
CA ALA A 102 16.22 1.05 18.59
C ALA A 102 17.38 2.05 18.39
N LYS A 103 18.13 1.92 17.30
CA LYS A 103 19.21 2.86 16.93
C LYS A 103 18.70 4.03 16.08
N LEU A 104 17.83 3.74 15.11
CA LEU A 104 17.41 4.70 14.09
C LEU A 104 16.28 5.62 14.56
N THR A 105 15.29 5.10 15.28
CA THR A 105 14.14 5.88 15.73
C THR A 105 14.52 7.03 16.67
N PRO A 106 15.39 6.85 17.70
CA PRO A 106 15.80 7.96 18.56
C PRO A 106 16.66 9.02 17.84
N ALA A 107 17.28 8.65 16.72
CA ALA A 107 18.07 9.55 15.88
C ALA A 107 17.23 10.29 14.82
N ASP A 108 15.89 10.22 14.92
CA ASP A 108 14.91 10.81 14.00
C ASP A 108 15.08 10.35 12.55
N TYR A 109 15.60 9.13 12.34
CA TYR A 109 15.69 8.54 11.03
C TYR A 109 14.35 7.85 10.70
N TRP A 110 13.72 8.25 9.60
CA TRP A 110 12.42 7.70 9.20
C TRP A 110 12.56 6.24 8.75
N CYS A 111 12.08 5.35 9.60
CA CYS A 111 12.11 3.91 9.38
C CYS A 111 10.93 3.24 10.09
N ALA A 112 10.56 2.05 9.61
CA ALA A 112 9.53 1.22 10.22
C ALA A 112 9.82 -0.25 9.94
N GLU A 113 9.36 -1.11 10.84
CA GLU A 113 9.25 -2.54 10.54
C GLU A 113 8.20 -2.77 9.46
N VAL A 114 8.45 -3.75 8.58
CA VAL A 114 7.46 -4.22 7.62
C VAL A 114 6.68 -5.38 8.25
N LEU A 115 5.43 -5.12 8.61
CA LEU A 115 4.57 -6.11 9.26
C LEU A 115 3.96 -7.08 8.23
N ASP A 116 3.90 -8.36 8.59
CA ASP A 116 3.00 -9.31 7.93
C ASP A 116 1.56 -9.13 8.42
N TRP A 117 0.62 -9.92 7.89
CA TRP A 117 -0.79 -9.81 8.27
C TRP A 117 -1.07 -10.18 9.74
N ASN A 118 -0.34 -11.15 10.30
CA ASN A 118 -0.54 -11.59 11.68
C ASN A 118 -0.06 -10.51 12.65
N ALA A 119 1.14 -9.95 12.40
CA ALA A 119 1.72 -8.87 13.17
C ALA A 119 0.88 -7.59 13.05
N LEU A 120 0.41 -7.25 11.85
CA LEU A 120 -0.46 -6.10 11.63
C LEU A 120 -1.76 -6.22 12.44
N VAL A 121 -2.48 -7.34 12.35
CA VAL A 121 -3.76 -7.52 13.03
C VAL A 121 -3.60 -7.57 14.56
N ALA A 122 -2.47 -8.07 15.05
CA ALA A 122 -2.13 -8.06 16.47
C ALA A 122 -1.66 -6.69 16.99
N HIS A 123 -1.29 -5.76 16.11
CA HIS A 123 -0.70 -4.49 16.50
C HIS A 123 -1.74 -3.57 17.18
N PRO A 124 -1.43 -2.91 18.32
CA PRO A 124 -2.37 -2.03 19.02
C PRO A 124 -2.93 -0.90 18.15
N ALA A 125 -2.11 -0.35 17.25
CA ALA A 125 -2.57 0.68 16.32
C ALA A 125 -3.62 0.16 15.33
N PHE A 126 -3.56 -1.11 14.90
CA PHE A 126 -4.59 -1.67 14.01
C PHE A 126 -5.94 -1.75 14.72
N ALA A 127 -5.95 -2.20 15.97
CA ALA A 127 -7.16 -2.23 16.79
C ALA A 127 -7.78 -0.81 16.95
N ALA A 128 -6.96 0.21 17.17
CA ALA A 128 -7.40 1.60 17.31
C ALA A 128 -8.06 2.21 16.05
N LEU A 129 -7.82 1.62 14.86
CA LEU A 129 -8.42 2.10 13.61
C LEU A 129 -9.86 1.59 13.41
N GLU A 130 -10.27 0.52 14.10
CA GLU A 130 -11.59 -0.12 13.97
C GLU A 130 -11.95 -0.36 12.49
N MET A 131 -11.01 -0.93 11.73
CA MET A 131 -11.14 -1.07 10.28
C MET A 131 -11.95 -2.28 9.84
N VAL A 132 -12.10 -3.29 10.70
CA VAL A 132 -12.83 -4.53 10.37
C VAL A 132 -14.29 -4.41 10.79
N GLN A 133 -15.20 -4.71 9.87
CA GLN A 133 -16.64 -4.83 10.12
C GLN A 133 -17.15 -6.22 9.75
N GLN A 134 -18.28 -6.60 10.33
CA GLN A 134 -19.01 -7.81 9.98
C GLN A 134 -20.19 -7.44 9.09
N VAL A 135 -20.30 -8.12 7.95
CA VAL A 135 -21.44 -7.98 7.03
C VAL A 135 -22.17 -9.30 6.93
N THR A 136 -23.50 -9.24 6.76
CA THR A 136 -24.35 -10.41 6.58
C THR A 136 -24.98 -10.39 5.19
N ARG A 137 -24.77 -11.46 4.43
CA ARG A 137 -25.46 -11.74 3.16
C ARG A 137 -26.65 -12.66 3.43
N GLY A 138 -27.61 -12.71 2.49
CA GLY A 138 -28.78 -13.60 2.56
C GLY A 138 -28.46 -15.00 3.08
N GLU A 139 -29.45 -15.63 3.72
CA GLU A 139 -29.32 -16.94 4.42
C GLU A 139 -28.36 -16.91 5.63
N GLY A 140 -28.02 -15.73 6.13
CA GLY A 140 -27.29 -15.57 7.40
C GLY A 140 -25.78 -15.76 7.29
N VAL A 141 -25.23 -15.79 6.07
CA VAL A 141 -23.79 -15.88 5.83
C VAL A 141 -23.09 -14.62 6.33
N ARG A 142 -22.18 -14.77 7.31
CA ARG A 142 -21.40 -13.67 7.89
C ARG A 142 -19.99 -13.62 7.29
N LEU A 143 -19.53 -12.42 6.97
CA LEU A 143 -18.20 -12.17 6.42
C LEU A 143 -17.54 -11.00 7.17
N ALA A 144 -16.25 -11.13 7.45
CA ALA A 144 -15.41 -10.03 7.89
C ALA A 144 -14.85 -9.28 6.67
N THR A 145 -14.92 -7.94 6.69
CA THR A 145 -14.35 -7.10 5.63
C THR A 145 -13.96 -5.73 6.19
N THR A 146 -13.36 -4.87 5.37
CA THR A 146 -13.02 -3.51 5.77
C THR A 146 -14.23 -2.57 5.72
N ARG A 147 -14.23 -1.57 6.60
CA ARG A 147 -15.15 -0.42 6.58
C ARG A 147 -14.55 0.76 5.83
N CYS A 148 -15.35 1.79 5.55
CA CYS A 148 -14.89 3.03 4.91
C CYS A 148 -13.83 3.71 5.78
N PRO A 149 -12.59 3.97 5.32
CA PRO A 149 -11.51 4.46 6.19
C PRO A 149 -11.76 5.86 6.77
N ILE A 150 -12.66 6.64 6.17
CA ILE A 150 -12.96 8.02 6.55
C ILE A 150 -13.71 8.06 7.89
N ARG A 151 -13.37 9.04 8.72
CA ARG A 151 -14.14 9.43 9.92
C ARG A 151 -14.76 10.81 9.70
N ILE A 152 -16.02 10.99 10.07
CA ILE A 152 -16.74 12.27 10.01
C ILE A 152 -17.15 12.59 11.44
N ASP A 153 -16.70 13.73 11.97
CA ASP A 153 -16.96 14.15 13.36
C ASP A 153 -16.60 13.07 14.41
N GLY A 154 -15.48 12.37 14.16
CA GLY A 154 -15.01 11.26 14.99
C GLY A 154 -15.79 9.94 14.81
N GLN A 155 -16.88 9.93 14.04
CA GLN A 155 -17.70 8.75 13.79
C GLN A 155 -17.16 7.92 12.64
N VAL A 156 -17.26 6.59 12.78
CA VAL A 156 -16.92 5.62 11.74
C VAL A 156 -18.16 5.20 10.95
N LEU A 157 -18.03 5.08 9.63
CA LEU A 157 -19.11 4.59 8.76
C LEU A 157 -19.03 3.07 8.60
N THR A 158 -20.10 2.38 8.97
CA THR A 158 -20.25 0.91 8.84
C THR A 158 -21.57 0.54 8.17
N ALA A 159 -21.66 -0.67 7.61
CA ALA A 159 -22.89 -1.19 7.03
C ALA A 159 -23.02 -2.69 7.33
N PRO A 160 -24.12 -3.15 7.97
CA PRO A 160 -24.26 -4.57 8.32
C PRO A 160 -24.63 -5.45 7.13
N ARG A 161 -25.01 -4.86 5.99
CA ARG A 161 -25.52 -5.56 4.81
C ARG A 161 -24.37 -5.98 3.90
N GLY A 162 -24.28 -7.27 3.61
CA GLY A 162 -23.35 -7.82 2.62
C GLY A 162 -23.82 -7.61 1.18
N ALA A 163 -23.00 -8.08 0.22
CA ALA A 163 -23.33 -7.98 -1.19
C ALA A 163 -24.62 -8.76 -1.53
N PRO A 164 -25.55 -8.19 -2.33
CA PRO A 164 -26.79 -8.86 -2.68
C PRO A 164 -26.55 -10.10 -3.56
N ARG A 165 -27.54 -10.99 -3.63
CA ARG A 165 -27.60 -12.00 -4.69
C ARG A 165 -27.90 -11.34 -6.03
N VAL A 166 -27.51 -12.03 -7.11
CA VAL A 166 -27.91 -11.64 -8.47
C VAL A 166 -29.44 -11.61 -8.52
N GLY A 167 -30.00 -10.46 -8.90
CA GLY A 167 -31.44 -10.25 -9.02
C GLY A 167 -32.22 -10.04 -7.72
N GLU A 168 -31.56 -9.96 -6.55
CA GLU A 168 -32.26 -9.86 -5.24
C GLU A 168 -33.24 -8.69 -5.15
N HIS A 169 -32.90 -7.55 -5.78
CA HIS A 169 -33.71 -6.33 -5.73
C HIS A 169 -34.49 -6.05 -7.02
N THR A 170 -34.45 -6.95 -8.02
CA THR A 170 -35.06 -6.69 -9.34
C THR A 170 -36.55 -6.38 -9.23
N ALA A 171 -37.32 -7.20 -8.50
CA ALA A 171 -38.77 -7.00 -8.35
C ALA A 171 -39.11 -5.73 -7.57
N THR A 172 -38.37 -5.44 -6.49
CA THR A 172 -38.56 -4.22 -5.69
C THR A 172 -38.33 -2.96 -6.53
N ILE A 173 -37.24 -2.93 -7.30
CA ILE A 173 -36.92 -1.80 -8.18
C ILE A 173 -37.96 -1.69 -9.31
N ALA A 174 -38.38 -2.81 -9.91
CA ALA A 174 -39.40 -2.81 -10.96
C ALA A 174 -40.75 -2.22 -10.47
N ALA A 175 -41.16 -2.55 -9.25
CA ALA A 175 -42.36 -2.01 -8.63
C ALA A 175 -42.21 -0.52 -8.28
N GLU A 176 -41.07 -0.12 -7.69
CA GLU A 176 -40.78 1.28 -7.31
C GLU A 176 -40.86 2.23 -8.52
N PHE A 177 -40.30 1.81 -9.65
CA PHE A 177 -40.29 2.60 -10.89
C PHE A 177 -41.45 2.28 -11.84
N ARG A 178 -42.39 1.41 -11.46
CA ARG A 178 -43.57 1.00 -12.26
C ARG A 178 -43.22 0.45 -13.65
N LEU A 179 -42.11 -0.29 -13.75
CA LEU A 179 -41.58 -0.83 -15.00
C LEU A 179 -42.42 -2.00 -15.55
N GLU A 180 -43.40 -2.49 -14.79
CA GLU A 180 -44.26 -3.64 -15.13
C GLU A 180 -45.21 -3.40 -16.32
N ARG A 181 -45.35 -2.16 -16.83
CA ARG A 181 -46.33 -1.82 -17.89
C ARG A 181 -45.84 -1.97 -19.33
N HIS A 182 -44.55 -2.17 -19.60
CA HIS A 182 -44.02 -2.19 -20.98
C HIS A 182 -43.58 -3.56 -21.51
N ALA A 183 -43.39 -4.59 -20.66
CA ALA A 183 -42.82 -5.87 -21.09
C ALA A 183 -43.82 -6.90 -21.63
N ARG A 184 -45.14 -6.61 -21.61
CA ARG A 184 -46.17 -7.58 -22.07
C ARG A 184 -46.52 -7.48 -23.57
N GLN A 185 -45.83 -6.65 -24.35
CA GLN A 185 -46.12 -6.52 -25.79
C GLN A 185 -45.10 -7.17 -26.73
N GLU A 186 -43.92 -7.62 -26.26
CA GLU A 186 -42.85 -8.10 -27.18
C GLU A 186 -42.49 -9.60 -27.04
N LEU A 187 -43.16 -10.38 -26.17
CA LEU A 187 -42.84 -11.81 -25.95
C LEU A 187 -43.94 -12.77 -26.44
N THR A 188 -44.82 -12.32 -27.33
CA THR A 188 -45.90 -13.13 -27.94
C THR A 188 -45.86 -13.09 -29.47
N GLU A 189 -44.68 -13.17 -30.09
CA GLU A 189 -44.58 -13.60 -31.50
C GLU A 189 -43.82 -14.93 -31.55
N GLU A 190 -44.52 -15.91 -32.11
CA GLU A 190 -44.30 -17.35 -32.11
C GLU A 190 -43.08 -17.77 -32.94
N GLU A 191 -42.33 -18.78 -32.47
CA GLU A 191 -41.56 -19.67 -33.35
C GLU A 191 -42.39 -20.95 -33.59
N PRO A 192 -42.85 -21.21 -34.83
CA PRO A 192 -43.45 -22.50 -35.17
C PRO A 192 -42.38 -23.56 -35.51
N GLU A 193 -42.70 -24.81 -35.18
CA GLU A 193 -41.93 -26.05 -35.40
C GLU A 193 -41.51 -26.32 -36.86
#